data_AF-A0A7J6RI01-F1
#
_entry.id   AF-A0A7J6RI01-F1
#
_cell.length_a   1.000
_cell.length_b   1.000
_cell.length_c   1.000
_cell.angle_alpha   90.00
_cell.angle_beta   90.00
_cell.angle_gamma   90.00
#
_symmetry.space_group_name_H-M   'P 1'
#
loop_
_entity.id
_entity.type
_entity.pdbx_description
1 polymer ?
#
loop_
_entity_poly.entity_id
_entity_poly.type
_entity_poly.pdbx_seq_one_letter_code
_entity_poly.pdbx_strand_id
1 'polypeptide(L)'
;VTVSLPPVTIGSFLQANTSTKLSLATFWKMPEYADPNIPSKIELEPSEDGKQLLISIAQKSEDEGSEVNRISVEAGSGDLKGMQTMMESVSVFFPGGGFGSLAGN
;
A
#
# COMPACT_ATOMS: atom_id res chain seq x y z
N VAL A 1 5.43 9.84 7.84
CA VAL A 1 6.19 8.75 7.19
C VAL A 1 5.73 8.64 5.76
N THR A 2 6.64 8.62 4.79
CA THR A 2 6.31 8.30 3.39
C THR A 2 6.53 6.81 3.19
N VAL A 3 5.78 6.13 2.34
CA VAL A 3 6.06 4.74 1.96
C VAL A 3 5.74 4.58 0.48
N SER A 4 6.57 3.83 -0.23
CA SER A 4 6.27 3.50 -1.63
C SER A 4 5.33 2.30 -1.68
N LEU A 5 4.27 2.40 -2.48
CA LEU A 5 3.40 1.26 -2.79
C LEU A 5 3.85 0.66 -4.13
N PRO A 6 4.38 -0.58 -4.16
CA PRO A 6 4.68 -1.25 -5.42
C PRO A 6 3.40 -1.41 -6.25
N PRO A 7 3.46 -1.35 -7.60
CA PRO A 7 2.29 -1.49 -8.46
C PRO A 7 1.47 -2.76 -8.17
N VAL A 8 2.15 -3.86 -7.84
CA VAL A 8 1.52 -5.14 -7.48
C VAL A 8 0.63 -5.07 -6.23
N THR A 9 0.89 -4.10 -5.34
CA THR A 9 0.09 -3.89 -4.12
C THR A 9 -1.12 -3.00 -4.36
N ILE A 10 -1.09 -2.15 -5.40
CA ILE A 10 -2.20 -1.26 -5.74
C ILE A 10 -3.47 -2.07 -6.02
N GLY A 11 -3.36 -3.19 -6.74
CA GLY A 11 -4.50 -4.07 -7.00
C GLY A 11 -5.18 -4.59 -5.73
N SER A 12 -4.41 -4.92 -4.69
CA SER A 12 -4.95 -5.34 -3.39
C SER A 12 -5.64 -4.19 -2.64
N PHE A 13 -5.12 -2.96 -2.76
CA PHE A 13 -5.77 -1.76 -2.20
C PHE A 13 -7.06 -1.38 -2.94
N LEU A 14 -7.09 -1.56 -4.27
CA LEU A 14 -8.28 -1.32 -5.09
C LEU A 14 -9.44 -2.25 -4.72
N GLN A 15 -9.14 -3.43 -4.22
CA GLN A 15 -10.14 -4.41 -3.77
C GLN A 15 -10.41 -4.35 -2.27
N ALA A 16 -9.69 -3.51 -1.51
CA ALA A 16 -9.83 -3.41 -0.08
C ALA A 16 -11.19 -2.81 0.33
N ASN A 17 -11.73 -3.29 1.43
CA ASN A 17 -12.97 -2.84 2.06
C ASN A 17 -12.80 -2.89 3.58
N THR A 18 -13.81 -2.49 4.34
CA THR A 18 -13.74 -2.41 5.82
C THR A 18 -13.58 -3.78 6.51
N SER A 19 -13.76 -4.90 5.80
CA SER A 19 -13.52 -6.24 6.32
C SER A 19 -12.21 -6.86 5.82
N THR A 20 -11.40 -6.11 5.07
CA THR A 20 -10.17 -6.62 4.47
C THR A 20 -9.08 -6.81 5.52
N LYS A 21 -8.46 -7.99 5.50
CA LYS A 21 -7.23 -8.29 6.24
C LYS A 21 -6.08 -8.51 5.26
N LEU A 22 -5.10 -7.63 5.25
CA LEU A 22 -3.97 -7.66 4.33
C LEU A 22 -2.69 -7.27 5.06
N SER A 23 -1.58 -7.94 4.74
CA SER A 23 -0.25 -7.60 5.25
C SER A 23 0.73 -7.57 4.09
N LEU A 24 1.38 -6.43 3.88
CA LEU A 24 2.29 -6.18 2.78
C LEU A 24 3.65 -5.73 3.32
N ALA A 25 4.71 -6.33 2.80
CA ALA A 25 6.08 -5.84 3.00
C ALA A 25 6.43 -4.86 1.87
N THR A 26 7.02 -3.73 2.22
CA THR A 26 7.49 -2.70 1.29
C THR A 26 8.69 -1.97 1.89
N PHE A 27 9.13 -0.90 1.24
CA PHE A 27 10.25 -0.08 1.65
C PHE A 27 9.86 1.39 1.71
N TRP A 28 10.45 2.11 2.64
CA TRP A 28 10.47 3.56 2.56
C TRP A 28 11.49 4.00 1.50
N LYS A 29 11.14 5.01 0.72
CA LYS A 29 12.07 5.68 -0.18
C LYS A 29 12.18 7.15 0.23
N MET A 30 13.37 7.56 0.66
CA MET A 30 13.69 8.98 0.80
C MET A 30 14.01 9.57 -0.60
N PRO A 31 13.40 10.69 -1.00
CA PRO A 31 13.69 11.31 -2.30
C PRO A 31 15.12 11.90 -2.42
N GLU A 32 15.75 12.23 -1.29
CA GLU A 32 16.98 13.05 -1.25
C GLU A 32 18.24 12.27 -0.83
N TYR A 33 18.12 11.01 -0.40
CA TYR A 33 19.25 10.20 0.10
C TYR A 33 19.43 8.93 -0.75
N ALA A 34 20.69 8.54 -0.99
CA ALA A 34 21.06 7.41 -1.85
C ALA A 34 20.69 6.03 -1.27
N ASP A 35 20.44 5.95 0.04
CA ASP A 35 19.78 4.85 0.76
C ASP A 35 19.36 5.44 2.13
N PRO A 36 18.20 5.09 2.71
CA PRO A 36 17.93 3.70 3.06
C PRO A 36 16.54 3.21 2.64
N ASN A 37 16.51 2.05 1.98
CA ASN A 37 15.34 1.19 1.86
C ASN A 37 14.95 0.61 3.23
N ILE A 38 14.44 1.44 4.15
CA ILE A 38 14.00 0.97 5.48
C ILE A 38 12.84 -0.01 5.28
N PRO A 39 12.97 -1.28 5.71
CA PRO A 39 11.89 -2.25 5.62
C PRO A 39 10.66 -1.72 6.36
N SER A 40 9.57 -1.64 5.62
CA SER A 40 8.29 -1.12 6.10
C SER A 40 7.23 -2.19 5.91
N LYS A 41 6.37 -2.36 6.90
CA LYS A 41 5.23 -3.26 6.81
C LYS A 41 3.95 -2.44 6.80
N ILE A 42 3.09 -2.67 5.82
CA ILE A 42 1.75 -2.10 5.76
C ILE A 42 0.76 -3.19 6.13
N GLU A 43 -0.11 -2.91 7.09
CA GLU A 43 -1.15 -3.81 7.55
C GLU A 43 -2.51 -3.12 7.39
N LEU A 44 -3.46 -3.82 6.76
CA LEU A 44 -4.86 -3.45 6.68
C LEU A 44 -5.62 -4.44 7.55
N GLU A 45 -6.32 -3.96 8.56
CA GLU A 45 -7.15 -4.80 9.42
C GLU A 45 -8.49 -4.11 9.68
N PRO A 46 -9.61 -4.84 9.82
CA PRO A 46 -10.86 -4.23 10.25
C PRO A 46 -10.68 -3.58 11.61
N SER A 47 -11.29 -2.40 11.80
CA SER A 47 -11.41 -1.80 13.14
C SER A 47 -12.19 -2.71 14.08
N GLU A 48 -12.04 -2.52 15.40
CA GLU A 48 -12.74 -3.33 16.41
C GLU A 48 -14.27 -3.26 16.27
N ASP A 49 -14.80 -2.15 15.76
CA ASP A 49 -16.23 -1.95 15.51
C ASP A 49 -16.70 -2.48 14.14
N GLY A 50 -15.79 -2.96 13.29
CA GLY A 50 -16.03 -3.51 11.96
C GLY A 50 -16.52 -2.51 10.91
N LYS A 51 -16.54 -1.22 11.21
CA LYS A 51 -17.06 -0.17 10.32
C LYS A 51 -15.99 0.53 9.51
N GLN A 52 -14.73 0.40 9.91
CA GLN A 52 -13.59 1.07 9.30
C GLN A 52 -12.49 0.05 9.01
N LEU A 53 -11.55 0.47 8.17
CA LEU A 53 -10.30 -0.24 7.94
C LEU A 53 -9.18 0.51 8.65
N LEU A 54 -8.49 -0.17 9.55
CA LEU A 54 -7.26 0.31 10.18
C LEU A 54 -6.09 0.06 9.23
N ILE A 55 -5.50 1.14 8.75
CA ILE A 55 -4.31 1.13 7.89
C ILE A 55 -3.11 1.46 8.77
N SER A 56 -2.25 0.49 9.01
CA SER A 56 -1.05 0.62 9.84
C SER A 56 0.21 0.55 9.00
N ILE A 57 1.19 1.38 9.32
CA ILE A 57 2.55 1.35 8.79
C ILE A 57 3.49 1.14 9.95
N ALA A 58 4.24 0.05 9.93
CA ALA A 58 5.29 -0.25 10.90
C ALA A 58 6.67 -0.18 10.24
N GLN A 59 7.61 0.51 10.86
CA GLN A 59 8.98 0.66 10.40
C GLN A 59 9.94 0.26 11.51
N LYS A 60 10.99 -0.47 11.17
CA LYS A 60 12.09 -0.77 12.09
C LYS A 60 13.37 -0.21 11.50
N SER A 61 13.98 0.75 12.19
CA SER A 61 15.29 1.27 11.83
C SER A 61 16.35 0.17 11.96
N GLU A 62 17.43 0.27 11.18
CA GLU A 62 18.49 -0.75 11.16
C GLU A 62 19.32 -0.79 12.45
N ASP A 63 19.23 0.23 13.31
CA ASP A 63 19.95 0.26 14.58
C ASP A 63 19.46 -0.86 15.52
N GLU A 64 20.37 -1.73 15.94
CA GLU A 64 20.13 -2.77 16.94
C GLU A 64 19.70 -2.13 18.27
N GLY A 65 18.39 -2.08 18.51
CA GLY A 65 17.78 -1.46 19.69
C GLY A 65 16.68 -0.45 19.39
N SER A 66 16.46 -0.12 18.11
CA SER A 66 15.36 0.77 17.71
C SER A 66 13.99 0.14 17.93
N GLU A 67 13.10 0.88 18.58
CA GLU A 67 11.69 0.54 18.69
C GLU A 67 11.02 0.53 17.31
N VAL A 68 10.04 -0.35 17.12
CA VAL A 68 9.23 -0.36 15.90
C VAL A 68 8.32 0.86 15.93
N ASN A 69 8.57 1.83 15.06
CA ASN A 69 7.70 2.97 14.91
C ASN A 69 6.46 2.55 14.11
N ARG A 70 5.29 2.59 14.75
CA ARG A 70 4.01 2.22 14.14
C ARG A 70 3.08 3.42 14.12
N ILE A 71 2.54 3.72 12.95
CA ILE A 71 1.52 4.75 12.73
C ILE A 71 0.29 4.08 12.14
N SER A 72 -0.88 4.38 12.68
CA SER A 72 -2.15 3.83 12.20
C SER A 72 -3.15 4.94 11.91
N VAL A 73 -3.95 4.75 10.86
CA VAL A 73 -5.08 5.62 10.50
C VAL A 73 -6.32 4.77 10.22
N GLU A 74 -7.48 5.28 10.60
CA GLU A 74 -8.77 4.64 10.31
C GLU A 74 -9.37 5.24 9.05
N ALA A 75 -9.82 4.38 8.14
CA ALA A 75 -10.47 4.75 6.90
C ALA A 75 -11.88 4.16 6.84
N GLY A 76 -12.89 5.02 6.70
CA GLY A 76 -14.26 4.58 6.46
C GLY A 76 -14.47 4.13 5.02
N SER A 77 -15.65 3.57 4.72
CA SER A 77 -16.03 3.16 3.37
C SER A 77 -15.95 4.30 2.34
N GLY A 78 -16.29 5.53 2.75
CA GLY A 78 -16.17 6.72 1.91
C GLY A 78 -14.72 7.08 1.58
N ASP A 79 -13.83 7.05 2.58
CA ASP A 79 -12.41 7.36 2.41
C ASP A 79 -11.73 6.34 1.51
N LEU A 80 -12.02 5.05 1.72
CA LEU A 80 -11.53 3.94 0.89
C LEU A 80 -11.93 4.13 -0.57
N LYS A 81 -13.21 4.46 -0.83
CA LYS A 81 -13.68 4.70 -2.20
C LYS A 81 -12.98 5.90 -2.84
N GLY A 82 -12.74 6.96 -2.08
CA GLY A 82 -11.95 8.12 -2.55
C GLY A 82 -10.52 7.73 -2.92
N MET A 83 -9.83 6.97 -2.07
CA MET A 83 -8.49 6.46 -2.33
C MET A 83 -8.45 5.56 -3.58
N GLN A 84 -9.42 4.67 -3.72
CA GLN A 84 -9.53 3.75 -4.86
C GLN A 84 -9.72 4.52 -6.17
N THR A 85 -10.62 5.50 -6.18
CA THR A 85 -10.86 6.37 -7.36
C THR A 85 -9.57 7.08 -7.79
N MET A 86 -8.80 7.60 -6.83
CA MET A 86 -7.51 8.25 -7.11
C MET A 86 -6.49 7.24 -7.67
N MET A 87 -6.37 6.05 -7.08
CA MET A 87 -5.44 5.01 -7.55
C MET A 87 -5.80 4.47 -8.95
N GLU A 88 -7.09 4.31 -9.25
CA GLU A 88 -7.58 3.94 -10.59
C GLU A 88 -7.19 5.00 -11.62
N SER A 89 -7.31 6.29 -11.29
CA SER A 89 -6.92 7.38 -12.20
C SER A 89 -5.41 7.41 -12.52
N VAL A 90 -4.57 6.92 -11.58
CA VAL A 90 -3.12 6.79 -11.78
C VAL A 90 -2.78 5.57 -12.64
N SER A 91 -3.59 4.50 -12.59
CA SER A 91 -3.38 3.27 -13.36
C SER A 91 -3.56 3.43 -14.89
N VAL A 92 -4.15 4.54 -15.34
CA VAL A 92 -4.34 4.87 -16.78
C VAL A 92 -3.03 5.33 -17.45
N PHE A 93 -1.93 5.52 -16.69
CA PHE A 93 -0.62 5.94 -17.20
C PHE A 93 0.43 4.83 -17.28
N PHE A 94 0.05 3.54 -17.23
CA PHE A 94 0.94 2.45 -17.66
C PHE A 94 0.66 2.11 -19.14
N PRO A 95 1.40 2.69 -20.10
CA PRO A 95 1.25 2.30 -21.49
C PRO A 95 1.79 0.87 -21.66
N GLY A 96 0.90 -0.06 -22.02
CA GLY A 96 1.21 -1.21 -22.85
C GLY A 96 2.37 -2.12 -22.40
N GLY A 97 2.14 -2.91 -21.36
CA GLY A 97 2.74 -4.24 -21.29
C GLY A 97 2.01 -5.15 -22.27
N GLY A 98 2.59 -5.34 -23.46
CA GLY A 98 1.97 -5.99 -24.61
C GLY A 98 1.23 -7.29 -24.29
N PHE A 99 -0.08 -7.27 -24.53
CA PHE A 99 -0.83 -8.47 -24.87
C PHE A 99 -0.26 -8.94 -26.22
N GLY A 100 0.69 -9.88 -26.14
CA GLY A 100 1.20 -10.57 -27.32
C GLY A 100 0.02 -11.20 -28.05
N SER A 101 -0.33 -10.59 -29.18
CA SER A 101 -1.17 -11.19 -30.20
C SER A 101 -0.56 -12.54 -30.60
N LEU A 102 -1.21 -13.64 -30.21
CA LEU A 102 -1.04 -14.95 -30.83
C LEU A 102 -2.44 -15.53 -31.10
N ALA A 103 -3.18 -14.81 -31.92
CA ALA A 103 -4.21 -15.38 -32.78
C ALA A 103 -3.76 -15.14 -34.22
N GLY A 104 -3.19 -16.16 -34.85
CA GLY A 104 -2.76 -16.10 -36.25
C GLY A 104 -1.64 -17.08 -36.62
N ASN A 105 -1.91 -18.38 -36.56
CA ASN A 105 -1.91 -19.28 -37.74
C ASN A 105 -2.54 -20.63 -37.36
#